data_AF-A0A060BW09-F1
#
_entry.id   AF-A0A060BW09-F1
#
_cell.length_a   1.000
_cell.length_b   1.000
_cell.length_c   1.000
_cell.angle_alpha   90.00
_cell.angle_beta   90.00
_cell.angle_gamma   90.00
#
_symmetry.space_group_name_H-M   'P 1'
#
loop_
_entity.id
_entity.type
_entity.pdbx_description
1 polymer ?
#
loop_
_entity_poly.entity_id
_entity_poly.type
_entity_poly.pdbx_seq_one_letter_code
_entity_poly.pdbx_strand_id
1 'polypeptide(L)'
;MHKSGVQMRTILWDMDGTIADTEELHFLAWQEIMGEIGVAYPYPAFLSDFGKNNREILRRELGEETPIERIIAISRSKERVFREMIRKHGVKLMPGVAHWLEELQRAGVRQVVSSSGAMANIAELVA
;
A
#
# COMPACT_ATOMS: atom_id res chain seq x y z
N MET A 1 43.67 -7.89 8.36
CA MET A 1 42.47 -8.76 8.26
C MET A 1 41.27 -7.91 7.86
N HIS A 2 41.01 -7.76 6.56
CA HIS A 2 39.78 -7.13 6.09
C HIS A 2 38.72 -8.23 6.00
N LYS A 3 37.73 -8.25 6.89
CA LYS A 3 36.48 -8.95 6.56
C LYS A 3 35.87 -8.11 5.45
N SER A 4 35.92 -8.62 4.22
CA SER A 4 35.15 -8.09 3.09
C SER A 4 33.66 -8.30 3.43
N GLY A 5 33.13 -7.43 4.30
CA GLY A 5 31.75 -7.46 4.74
C GLY A 5 30.86 -7.03 3.59
N VAL A 6 29.70 -7.68 3.46
CA VAL A 6 28.65 -7.26 2.53
C VAL A 6 28.33 -5.78 2.82
N GLN A 7 28.66 -4.90 1.88
CA GLN A 7 28.29 -3.50 1.96
C GLN A 7 26.89 -3.36 1.36
N MET A 8 25.92 -2.93 2.16
CA MET A 8 24.57 -2.64 1.69
C MET A 8 24.61 -1.43 0.76
N ARG A 9 24.31 -1.63 -0.53
CA ARG A 9 24.37 -0.58 -1.55
C ARG A 9 23.00 0.02 -1.88
N THR A 10 21.94 -0.78 -1.74
CA THR A 10 20.57 -0.42 -2.11
C THR A 10 19.58 -1.04 -1.14
N ILE A 11 18.52 -0.30 -0.81
CA ILE A 11 17.34 -0.80 -0.11
C ILE A 11 16.11 -0.57 -1.00
N LEU A 12 15.26 -1.59 -1.05
CA LEU A 12 13.93 -1.52 -1.65
C LEU A 12 12.93 -1.45 -0.50
N TRP A 13 12.18 -0.37 -0.45
CA TRP A 13 11.14 -0.13 0.55
C TRP A 13 9.79 -0.49 -0.03
N ASP A 14 9.03 -1.28 0.70
CA ASP A 14 7.58 -1.27 0.51
C ASP A 14 7.00 0.08 1.02
N MET A 15 5.76 0.41 0.63
CA MET A 15 5.11 1.69 0.94
C MET A 15 4.07 1.56 2.06
N ASP A 16 2.96 0.89 1.78
CA ASP A 16 1.78 0.86 2.64
C ASP A 16 2.02 -0.04 3.86
N GLY A 17 1.93 0.52 5.08
CA GLY A 17 2.26 -0.19 6.32
C GLY A 17 3.76 -0.35 6.58
N THR A 18 4.62 0.08 5.64
CA THR A 18 6.08 0.06 5.79
C THR A 18 6.66 1.46 5.94
N ILE A 19 6.52 2.32 4.92
CA ILE A 19 6.89 3.74 4.99
C ILE A 19 5.75 4.55 5.58
N ALA A 20 4.54 4.31 5.08
CA ALA A 20 3.36 5.15 5.30
C ALA A 20 2.30 4.39 6.11
N ASP A 21 1.84 4.99 7.20
CA ASP A 21 0.77 4.47 8.06
C ASP A 21 -0.58 4.68 7.36
N THR A 22 -0.96 3.69 6.56
CA THR A 22 -2.09 3.75 5.61
C THR A 22 -3.09 2.61 5.80
N GLU A 23 -2.85 1.71 6.75
CA GLU A 23 -3.66 0.52 6.96
C GLU A 23 -5.14 0.87 7.19
N GLU A 24 -5.41 1.79 8.12
CA GLU A 24 -6.78 2.22 8.44
C GLU A 24 -7.46 2.83 7.22
N LEU A 25 -6.76 3.65 6.43
CA LEU A 25 -7.33 4.27 5.23
C LEU A 25 -7.64 3.23 4.14
N HIS A 26 -6.79 2.22 3.96
CA HIS A 26 -7.10 1.11 3.05
C HIS A 26 -8.29 0.30 3.54
N PHE A 27 -8.36 0.02 4.84
CA PHE A 27 -9.50 -0.70 5.43
C PHE A 27 -10.81 0.05 5.18
N LEU A 28 -10.85 1.35 5.50
CA LEU A 28 -12.05 2.16 5.30
C LEU A 28 -12.44 2.26 3.83
N ALA A 29 -11.48 2.46 2.92
CA ALA A 29 -11.76 2.53 1.48
C ALA A 29 -12.31 1.19 0.94
N TRP A 30 -11.77 0.06 1.40
CA TRP A 30 -12.31 -1.25 1.03
C TRP A 30 -13.68 -1.51 1.64
N GLN A 31 -13.87 -1.20 2.93
CA GLN A 31 -15.14 -1.38 3.61
C GLN A 31 -16.27 -0.60 2.92
N GLU A 32 -15.99 0.64 2.50
CA GLU A 32 -16.93 1.48 1.74
C GLU A 32 -17.31 0.82 0.42
N ILE A 33 -16.32 0.51 -0.44
CA ILE A 33 -16.58 -0.02 -1.79
C ILE A 33 -17.17 -1.43 -1.78
N MET A 34 -16.74 -2.30 -0.85
CA MET A 34 -17.34 -3.63 -0.70
C MET A 34 -18.78 -3.52 -0.21
N GLY A 35 -19.06 -2.58 0.70
CA GLY A 35 -20.41 -2.27 1.17
C GLY A 35 -21.34 -1.82 0.04
N GLU A 36 -20.87 -0.95 -0.87
CA GLU A 36 -21.64 -0.49 -2.04
C GLU A 36 -22.08 -1.63 -2.96
N ILE A 37 -21.28 -2.70 -3.06
CA ILE A 37 -21.59 -3.88 -3.89
C ILE A 37 -22.25 -5.02 -3.11
N GLY A 38 -22.61 -4.80 -1.84
CA GLY A 38 -23.29 -5.77 -0.99
C GLY A 38 -22.40 -6.91 -0.48
N VAL A 39 -21.08 -6.70 -0.42
CA VAL A 39 -20.11 -7.69 0.06
C VAL A 39 -19.62 -7.28 1.45
N ALA A 40 -19.79 -8.16 2.43
CA ALA A 40 -19.25 -7.94 3.76
C ALA A 40 -17.73 -8.14 3.74
N TYR A 41 -16.97 -7.13 4.17
CA TYR A 41 -15.52 -7.18 4.20
C TYR A 41 -15.00 -6.75 5.59
N PRO A 42 -15.02 -7.67 6.57
CA PRO A 42 -14.66 -7.35 7.95
C PRO A 42 -13.15 -7.21 8.12
N TYR A 43 -12.73 -6.50 9.16
CA TYR A 43 -11.31 -6.21 9.42
C TYR A 43 -10.37 -7.44 9.41
N PRO A 44 -10.74 -8.63 9.95
CA PRO A 44 -9.89 -9.83 9.84
C PRO A 44 -9.66 -10.30 8.39
N ALA A 45 -10.66 -10.16 7.50
CA ALA A 45 -10.49 -10.49 6.09
C ALA A 45 -9.54 -9.49 5.42
N PHE A 46 -9.71 -8.20 5.73
CA PHE A 46 -8.80 -7.14 5.30
C PHE A 46 -7.36 -7.37 5.75
N LEU A 47 -7.12 -7.74 7.01
CA LEU A 47 -5.77 -8.04 7.51
C LEU A 47 -5.10 -9.18 6.76
N SER A 48 -5.86 -10.18 6.30
CA SER A 48 -5.33 -11.28 5.47
C SER A 48 -5.01 -10.85 4.03
N ASP A 49 -5.49 -9.67 3.63
CA ASP A 49 -5.28 -9.07 2.31
C ASP A 49 -4.26 -7.96 2.26
N PHE A 50 -4.03 -7.29 3.37
CA PHE A 50 -3.29 -6.04 3.37
C PHE A 50 -1.88 -6.23 2.79
N GLY A 51 -1.52 -5.38 1.82
CA GLY A 51 -0.30 -5.47 1.00
C GLY A 51 -0.46 -6.17 -0.36
N LYS A 52 -1.55 -6.91 -0.60
CA LYS A 52 -1.85 -7.52 -1.90
C LYS A 52 -2.42 -6.51 -2.89
N ASN A 53 -2.28 -6.81 -4.18
CA ASN A 53 -2.89 -5.98 -5.23
C ASN A 53 -4.42 -6.21 -5.29
N ASN A 54 -5.18 -5.19 -5.69
CA ASN A 54 -6.65 -5.25 -5.72
C ASN A 54 -7.22 -6.41 -6.53
N ARG A 55 -6.55 -6.83 -7.61
CA ARG A 55 -7.03 -7.94 -8.44
C ARG A 55 -7.04 -9.23 -7.66
N GLU A 56 -5.97 -9.52 -6.93
CA GLU A 56 -5.87 -10.71 -6.08
C GLU A 56 -6.94 -10.72 -4.98
N ILE A 57 -7.10 -9.57 -4.30
CA ILE A 57 -8.14 -9.38 -3.28
C ILE A 57 -9.53 -9.65 -3.88
N LEU A 58 -9.87 -9.00 -4.98
CA LEU A 58 -11.19 -9.10 -5.60
C LEU A 58 -11.46 -10.49 -6.20
N ARG A 59 -10.44 -11.18 -6.73
CA ARG A 59 -10.58 -12.57 -7.18
C ARG A 59 -10.91 -13.49 -6.01
N ARG A 60 -10.28 -13.28 -4.86
CA ARG A 60 -10.58 -14.08 -3.66
C ARG A 60 -11.98 -13.79 -3.12
N GLU A 61 -12.35 -12.52 -2.99
CA GLU A 61 -13.60 -12.11 -2.35
C GLU A 61 -14.83 -12.27 -3.25
N LEU A 62 -14.69 -12.11 -4.57
CA LEU A 62 -15.80 -12.17 -5.54
C LEU A 62 -15.80 -13.44 -6.39
N GLY A 63 -14.70 -14.20 -6.37
CA GLY A 63 -14.50 -15.44 -7.13
C GLY A 63 -13.63 -15.27 -8.37
N GLU A 64 -12.89 -16.33 -8.69
CA GLU A 64 -11.93 -16.40 -9.81
C GLU A 64 -12.58 -16.22 -11.20
N GLU A 65 -13.91 -16.32 -11.31
CA GLU A 65 -14.64 -16.12 -12.57
C GLU A 65 -15.16 -14.67 -12.75
N THR A 66 -14.88 -13.78 -11.80
CA THR A 66 -15.36 -12.39 -11.87
C THR A 66 -14.85 -11.70 -13.15
N PRO A 67 -15.71 -11.05 -13.96
CA PRO A 67 -15.26 -10.36 -15.17
C PRO A 67 -14.17 -9.33 -14.87
N ILE A 68 -13.15 -9.26 -15.73
CA ILE A 68 -11.99 -8.40 -15.50
C ILE A 68 -12.39 -6.91 -15.49
N GLU A 69 -13.40 -6.54 -16.27
CA GLU A 69 -13.98 -5.20 -16.32
C GLU A 69 -14.58 -4.79 -14.97
N ARG A 70 -15.24 -5.75 -14.29
CA ARG A 70 -15.80 -5.53 -12.95
C ARG A 70 -14.69 -5.35 -11.92
N ILE A 71 -13.63 -6.16 -11.97
CA ILE A 71 -12.46 -6.02 -11.09
C ILE A 71 -11.81 -4.64 -11.28
N ILE A 72 -11.62 -4.21 -12.53
CA ILE A 72 -11.02 -2.91 -12.85
C ILE A 72 -11.91 -1.77 -12.34
N ALA A 73 -13.22 -1.85 -12.54
CA ALA A 73 -14.16 -0.83 -12.08
C ALA A 73 -14.11 -0.68 -10.55
N ILE A 74 -14.21 -1.79 -9.80
CA ILE A 74 -14.15 -1.79 -8.34
C ILE A 74 -12.80 -1.27 -7.84
N SER A 75 -11.70 -1.74 -8.44
CA SER A 75 -10.34 -1.28 -8.11
C SER A 75 -10.22 0.23 -8.28
N ARG A 76 -10.70 0.78 -9.40
CA ARG A 76 -10.65 2.24 -9.66
C ARG A 76 -11.47 3.03 -8.64
N SER A 77 -12.67 2.54 -8.30
CA SER A 77 -13.51 3.18 -7.27
C SER A 77 -12.82 3.18 -5.91
N LYS A 78 -12.27 2.04 -5.47
CA LYS A 78 -11.51 1.93 -4.22
C LYS A 78 -10.32 2.88 -4.20
N GLU A 79 -9.53 2.94 -5.28
CA GLU A 79 -8.35 3.82 -5.29
C GLU A 79 -8.72 5.30 -5.34
N ARG A 80 -9.88 5.65 -5.92
CA ARG A 80 -10.39 7.03 -5.84
C ARG A 80 -10.74 7.39 -4.39
N VAL A 81 -11.51 6.54 -3.70
CA VAL A 81 -11.89 6.74 -2.29
C VAL A 81 -10.65 6.82 -1.40
N PHE A 82 -9.69 5.91 -1.57
CA PHE A 82 -8.44 5.92 -0.82
C PHE A 82 -7.66 7.23 -0.97
N ARG A 83 -7.50 7.76 -2.21
CA ARG A 83 -6.81 9.04 -2.42
C ARG A 83 -7.59 10.23 -1.86
N GLU A 84 -8.92 10.20 -1.92
CA GLU A 84 -9.76 11.23 -1.28
C GLU A 84 -9.57 11.22 0.25
N MET A 85 -9.47 10.04 0.86
CA MET A 85 -9.17 9.88 2.28
C MET A 85 -7.77 10.40 2.64
N ILE A 86 -6.74 10.09 1.84
CA ILE A 86 -5.38 10.65 2.03
C ILE A 86 -5.43 12.17 2.05
N ARG A 87 -6.07 12.82 1.06
CA ARG A 87 -6.14 14.28 1.00
C ARG A 87 -6.88 14.90 2.17
N LYS A 88 -7.92 14.22 2.66
CA LYS A 88 -8.78 14.71 3.72
C LYS A 88 -8.15 14.54 5.11
N HIS A 89 -7.48 13.41 5.34
CA HIS A 89 -7.01 13.01 6.67
C HIS A 89 -5.49 13.15 6.84
N GLY A 90 -4.75 13.25 5.74
CA GLY A 90 -3.30 13.13 5.73
C GLY A 90 -2.84 11.71 6.00
N VAL A 91 -1.53 11.50 5.90
CA VAL A 91 -0.86 10.23 6.21
C VAL A 91 0.39 10.52 7.03
N LYS A 92 0.68 9.66 8.01
CA LYS A 92 1.88 9.73 8.83
C LYS A 92 2.90 8.71 8.34
N LEU A 93 4.17 8.98 8.61
CA LEU A 93 5.20 7.96 8.47
C LEU A 93 5.07 6.94 9.60
N MET A 94 5.42 5.68 9.32
CA MET A 94 5.56 4.67 10.36
C MET A 94 6.66 5.08 11.35
N PRO A 95 6.55 4.70 12.64
CA PRO A 95 7.55 5.05 13.64
C PRO A 95 8.98 4.64 13.23
N GLY A 96 9.90 5.60 13.28
CA GLY A 96 11.32 5.38 12.95
C GLY A 96 11.67 5.46 11.46
N VAL A 97 10.69 5.52 10.55
CA VAL A 97 10.96 5.60 9.09
C VAL A 97 11.76 6.85 8.73
N ALA A 98 11.34 8.02 9.22
CA ALA A 98 12.07 9.27 8.94
C ALA A 98 13.55 9.17 9.33
N HIS A 99 13.84 8.62 10.51
CA HIS A 99 15.20 8.41 11.00
C HIS A 99 16.01 7.50 10.07
N TRP A 100 15.47 6.35 9.67
CA TRP A 100 16.18 5.40 8.82
C TRP A 100 16.39 5.91 7.39
N LEU A 101 15.39 6.58 6.81
CA LEU A 101 15.52 7.20 5.49
C LEU A 101 16.70 8.18 5.47
N GLU A 102 16.84 9.01 6.50
CA GLU A 102 17.95 9.94 6.65
C GLU A 102 19.31 9.25 6.89
N GLU A 103 19.38 8.28 7.81
CA GLU A 103 20.63 7.55 8.10
C GLU A 103 21.16 6.83 6.85
N LEU A 104 20.27 6.19 6.09
CA LEU A 104 20.63 5.47 4.88
C LEU A 104 21.03 6.42 3.75
N GLN A 105 20.42 7.60 3.68
CA GLN A 105 20.85 8.66 2.78
C GLN A 105 22.26 9.16 3.14
N ARG A 106 22.53 9.43 4.42
CA ARG A 106 23.87 9.83 4.93
C ARG A 106 24.94 8.78 4.65
N ALA A 107 24.57 7.50 4.72
CA ALA A 107 25.45 6.37 4.42
C ALA A 107 25.67 6.13 2.91
N GLY A 108 25.06 6.91 2.03
CA GLY A 108 25.19 6.75 0.58
C GLY A 108 24.49 5.52 0.01
N VAL A 109 23.52 4.96 0.76
CA VAL A 109 22.72 3.81 0.32
C VAL A 109 21.62 4.31 -0.62
N ARG A 110 21.50 3.68 -1.79
CA ARG A 110 20.41 3.98 -2.73
C ARG A 110 19.09 3.48 -2.16
N GLN A 111 18.03 4.27 -2.23
CA GLN A 111 16.71 3.91 -1.71
C GLN A 111 15.68 3.95 -2.83
N VAL A 112 14.86 2.91 -2.94
CA VAL A 112 13.87 2.75 -4.01
C VAL A 112 12.55 2.28 -3.39
N VAL A 113 11.42 2.89 -3.77
CA VAL A 113 10.09 2.38 -3.42
C VAL A 113 9.71 1.24 -4.38
N SER A 114 9.25 0.13 -3.84
CA SER A 114 8.75 -1.05 -4.53
C SER A 114 7.43 -1.49 -3.88
N SER A 115 6.32 -1.02 -4.43
CA SER A 115 4.97 -1.22 -3.87
C SER A 115 4.04 -1.91 -4.87
N SER A 116 3.03 -2.62 -4.35
CA SER A 116 1.91 -3.18 -5.11
C SER A 116 0.83 -2.13 -5.45
N GLY A 117 0.90 -0.95 -4.83
CA GLY A 117 -0.02 0.16 -5.04
C GLY A 117 0.11 0.81 -6.41
N ALA A 118 -0.98 1.39 -6.90
CA ALA A 118 -0.97 2.15 -8.14
C ALA A 118 -0.06 3.37 -8.03
N MET A 119 0.66 3.72 -9.11
CA MET A 119 1.58 4.87 -9.11
C MET A 119 0.90 6.19 -8.72
N ALA A 120 -0.39 6.36 -9.03
CA ALA A 120 -1.16 7.53 -8.61
C ALA A 120 -1.31 7.64 -7.08
N ASN A 121 -1.36 6.53 -6.36
CA ASN A 121 -1.40 6.54 -4.90
C ASN A 121 -0.03 6.85 -4.31
N ILE A 122 1.02 6.24 -4.89
CA ILE A 122 2.41 6.53 -4.49
C ILE A 122 2.68 8.03 -4.65
N ALA A 123 2.27 8.61 -5.79
CA ALA A 123 2.40 10.04 -6.04
C ALA A 123 1.68 10.90 -4.98
N GLU A 124 0.50 10.47 -4.52
CA GLU A 124 -0.25 11.19 -3.47
C GLU A 124 0.47 11.17 -2.10
N LEU A 125 1.25 10.12 -1.82
CA LEU A 125 1.96 9.96 -0.55
C LEU A 125 3.31 10.69 -0.51
N VAL A 126 3.88 11.02 -1.67
CA VAL A 126 5.20 11.66 -1.81
C VAL A 126 5.14 13.10 -2.33
N ALA A 127 3.95 13.62 -2.62
CA ALA A 127 3.70 15.00 -3.04
C ALA A 127 3.73 15.98 -1.86
#